data_AF-A0A3L7RME8-F1
#
_entry.id   AF-A0A3L7RME8-F1
#
_cell.length_a   1.000
_cell.length_b   1.000
_cell.length_c   1.000
_cell.angle_alpha   90.00
_cell.angle_beta   90.00
_cell.angle_gamma   90.00
#
_symmetry.space_group_name_H-M   'P 1'
#
loop_
_entity.id
_entity.type
_entity.pdbx_description
1 polymer ?
#
loop_
_entity_poly.entity_id
_entity_poly.type
_entity_poly.pdbx_seq_one_letter_code
_entity_poly.pdbx_strand_id
1 'polypeptide(L)'
;MAPAARPGQGLVLVAGSAALALLVFLSPAAARAEGDLALRATLDEVRARHDVPALWAGRFHADGRRVFAVTGVRKHGDVDPARLDDLVHIGSCTKAMTAVMVARRCSRETLTFDTTLAELFPSV
;
A
#
# COMPACT_ATOMS: atom_id res chain seq x y z
N MET A 1 -3.05 -65.86 42.47
CA MET A 1 -1.59 -65.71 42.58
C MET A 1 -1.16 -64.63 41.58
N ALA A 2 -0.69 -63.47 42.04
CA ALA A 2 -0.03 -62.43 41.20
C ALA A 2 1.40 -62.90 40.80
N PRO A 3 2.22 -62.21 39.96
CA PRO A 3 2.11 -60.84 39.38
C PRO A 3 2.64 -60.64 37.91
N ALA A 4 2.76 -59.34 37.51
CA ALA A 4 3.65 -58.69 36.51
C ALA A 4 3.29 -58.81 35.00
N ALA A 5 3.50 -57.83 34.10
CA ALA A 5 4.31 -56.60 34.05
C ALA A 5 3.71 -55.56 33.05
N ARG A 6 4.06 -54.26 33.18
CA ARG A 6 3.75 -53.19 32.21
C ARG A 6 4.93 -52.94 31.25
N PRO A 7 4.66 -52.71 29.96
CA PRO A 7 5.38 -51.72 29.15
C PRO A 7 4.40 -50.88 28.31
N GLY A 8 4.67 -49.69 27.78
CA GLY A 8 5.81 -48.79 27.85
C GLY A 8 5.31 -47.42 27.36
N GLN A 9 5.80 -46.35 27.96
CA GLN A 9 5.46 -44.97 27.59
C GLN A 9 6.20 -44.61 26.29
N GLY A 10 5.44 -44.34 25.24
CA GLY A 10 5.95 -43.81 23.97
C GLY A 10 6.15 -42.31 24.06
N LEU A 11 7.41 -41.90 24.01
CA LEU A 11 7.89 -40.54 23.75
C LEU A 11 7.41 -40.09 22.36
N VAL A 12 6.43 -39.20 22.27
CA VAL A 12 6.11 -38.50 21.02
C VAL A 12 6.97 -37.24 20.95
N LEU A 13 8.00 -37.32 20.11
CA LEU A 13 8.89 -36.22 19.75
C LEU A 13 8.09 -35.16 18.96
N VAL A 14 7.92 -33.95 19.50
CA VAL A 14 7.38 -32.80 18.77
C VAL A 14 8.42 -32.35 17.74
N ALA A 15 8.34 -32.90 16.53
CA ALA A 15 9.20 -32.52 15.43
C ALA A 15 8.64 -31.28 14.69
N GLY A 16 9.27 -30.13 14.92
CA GLY A 16 9.64 -29.23 13.82
C GLY A 16 8.68 -28.11 13.41
N SER A 17 8.30 -27.22 14.33
CA SER A 17 7.61 -25.94 14.03
C SER A 17 8.43 -24.92 13.20
N ALA A 18 9.63 -25.27 12.74
CA ALA A 18 10.54 -24.36 12.04
C ALA A 18 10.30 -24.30 10.51
N ALA A 19 9.68 -25.32 9.91
CA ALA A 19 9.41 -25.33 8.46
C ALA A 19 8.23 -24.41 8.05
N LEU A 20 7.29 -24.18 8.98
CA LEU A 20 6.13 -23.31 8.73
C LEU A 20 6.47 -21.82 8.82
N ALA A 21 7.48 -21.45 9.62
CA ALA A 21 7.91 -20.08 9.79
C ALA A 21 8.65 -19.51 8.55
N LEU A 22 9.23 -20.39 7.71
CA LEU A 22 9.99 -19.97 6.53
C LEU A 22 9.10 -19.73 5.29
N LEU A 23 7.86 -20.21 5.28
CA LEU A 23 6.90 -20.00 4.18
C LEU A 23 6.13 -18.67 4.27
N VAL A 24 6.19 -17.96 5.41
CA VAL A 24 5.45 -16.70 5.61
C VAL A 24 6.17 -15.48 5.00
N PHE A 25 7.47 -15.58 4.70
CA PHE A 25 8.25 -14.47 4.14
C PHE A 25 8.25 -14.38 2.61
N LEU A 26 7.57 -15.30 1.92
CA LEU A 26 7.39 -15.30 0.46
C LEU A 26 5.97 -14.90 0.06
N SER A 27 5.28 -14.08 0.87
CA SER A 27 4.02 -13.49 0.42
C SER A 27 4.32 -12.48 -0.69
N PRO A 28 4.02 -12.80 -1.97
CA PRO A 28 4.25 -11.86 -3.04
C PRO A 28 3.33 -10.67 -2.75
N ALA A 29 3.92 -9.47 -2.70
CA ALA A 29 3.24 -8.18 -2.78
C ALA A 29 1.73 -8.28 -2.59
N ALA A 30 1.24 -8.17 -1.35
CA ALA A 30 -0.18 -8.35 -1.01
C ALA A 30 -1.03 -7.82 -2.15
N ALA A 31 -1.57 -8.76 -2.93
CA ALA A 31 -2.01 -8.51 -4.29
C ALA A 31 -2.86 -7.25 -4.26
N ARG A 32 -2.58 -6.29 -5.14
CA ARG A 32 -3.56 -5.24 -5.40
C ARG A 32 -4.80 -6.01 -5.81
N ALA A 33 -5.77 -6.14 -4.91
CA ALA A 33 -7.04 -6.73 -5.24
C ALA A 33 -7.69 -5.74 -6.22
N GLU A 34 -7.44 -5.96 -7.50
CA GLU A 34 -8.23 -5.35 -8.55
C GLU A 34 -9.67 -5.80 -8.34
N GLY A 35 -10.58 -4.83 -8.26
CA GLY A 35 -12.01 -5.11 -8.32
C GLY A 35 -12.72 -5.13 -6.99
N ASP A 36 -12.51 -4.12 -6.14
CA ASP A 36 -13.61 -3.74 -5.23
C ASP A 36 -14.75 -3.17 -6.09
N LEU A 37 -15.73 -4.03 -6.39
CA LEU A 37 -16.89 -3.70 -7.20
C LEU A 37 -17.70 -2.54 -6.62
N ALA A 38 -17.78 -2.42 -5.29
CA ALA A 38 -18.50 -1.34 -4.63
C ALA A 38 -17.75 -0.02 -4.79
N LEU A 39 -16.42 -0.03 -4.64
CA LEU A 39 -15.60 1.15 -4.92
C LEU A 39 -15.70 1.54 -6.39
N ARG A 40 -15.60 0.58 -7.32
CA ARG A 40 -15.70 0.86 -8.76
C ARG A 40 -17.06 1.44 -9.13
N ALA A 41 -18.15 0.90 -8.60
CA ALA A 41 -19.50 1.44 -8.83
C ALA A 41 -19.62 2.90 -8.33
N THR A 42 -19.02 3.21 -7.18
CA THR A 42 -18.95 4.59 -6.66
C THR A 42 -18.16 5.49 -7.62
N LEU A 43 -17.03 5.02 -8.14
CA LEU A 43 -16.25 5.79 -9.11
C LEU A 43 -17.00 5.99 -10.42
N ASP A 44 -17.75 5.00 -10.91
CA ASP A 44 -18.56 5.11 -12.12
C ASP A 44 -19.64 6.19 -11.98
N GLU A 45 -20.32 6.24 -10.83
CA GLU A 45 -21.32 7.29 -10.54
C GLU A 45 -20.68 8.69 -10.56
N VAL A 46 -19.55 8.86 -9.88
CA VAL A 46 -18.84 10.16 -9.81
C VAL A 46 -18.29 10.55 -11.19
N ARG A 47 -17.70 9.59 -11.92
CA ARG A 47 -17.17 9.80 -13.28
C ARG A 47 -18.27 10.30 -14.21
N ALA A 48 -19.43 9.63 -14.20
CA ALA A 48 -20.58 10.01 -15.03
C ALA A 48 -21.18 11.36 -14.61
N ARG A 49 -21.29 11.61 -13.30
CA ARG A 49 -21.82 12.89 -12.77
C ARG A 49 -20.99 14.10 -13.20
N HIS A 50 -19.67 13.95 -13.23
CA HIS A 50 -18.75 15.06 -13.50
C HIS A 50 -18.17 15.07 -14.93
N ASP A 51 -18.59 14.13 -15.78
CA ASP A 51 -18.14 14.00 -17.16
C ASP A 51 -16.61 14.03 -17.32
N VAL A 52 -15.92 13.27 -16.46
CA VAL A 52 -14.46 13.12 -16.51
C VAL A 52 -14.08 11.79 -17.19
N PRO A 53 -12.94 11.71 -17.91
CA PRO A 53 -12.60 10.54 -18.71
C PRO A 53 -12.32 9.30 -17.85
N ALA A 54 -11.65 9.46 -16.71
CA ALA A 54 -11.32 8.38 -15.79
C ALA A 54 -11.13 8.86 -14.36
N LEU A 55 -11.24 7.91 -13.41
CA LEU A 55 -10.95 8.12 -11.99
C LEU A 55 -10.20 6.91 -11.43
N TRP A 56 -9.27 7.19 -10.52
CA TRP A 56 -8.52 6.19 -9.75
C TRP A 56 -8.77 6.43 -8.26
N ALA A 57 -8.95 5.36 -7.50
CA ALA A 57 -9.04 5.46 -6.04
C ALA A 57 -8.40 4.26 -5.34
N GLY A 58 -7.93 4.52 -4.12
CA GLY A 58 -7.47 3.51 -3.17
C GLY A 58 -8.03 3.81 -1.78
N ARG A 59 -8.43 2.75 -1.06
CA ARG A 59 -8.85 2.83 0.34
C ARG A 59 -7.97 1.91 1.18
N PHE A 60 -7.47 2.46 2.28
CA PHE A 60 -6.57 1.81 3.22
C PHE A 60 -7.29 1.64 4.56
N HIS A 61 -7.25 0.44 5.12
CA HIS A 61 -7.92 0.09 6.36
C HIS A 61 -6.90 -0.11 7.48
N ALA A 62 -7.32 0.11 8.74
CA ALA A 62 -6.46 -0.08 9.92
C ALA A 62 -6.02 -1.54 10.11
N ASP A 63 -6.81 -2.50 9.61
CA ASP A 63 -6.49 -3.94 9.59
C ASP A 63 -5.45 -4.32 8.52
N GLY A 64 -4.90 -3.34 7.79
CA GLY A 64 -3.91 -3.54 6.73
C GLY A 64 -4.51 -3.89 5.37
N ARG A 65 -5.84 -4.04 5.25
CA ARG A 65 -6.51 -4.25 3.96
C ARG A 65 -6.39 -3.00 3.08
N ARG A 66 -6.20 -3.22 1.79
CA ARG A 66 -6.09 -2.18 0.78
C ARG A 66 -6.95 -2.59 -0.42
N VAL A 67 -7.81 -1.68 -0.86
CA VAL A 67 -8.66 -1.89 -2.03
C VAL A 67 -8.43 -0.76 -3.02
N PHE A 68 -8.42 -1.09 -4.31
CA PHE A 68 -8.16 -0.15 -5.38
C PHE A 68 -9.17 -0.35 -6.51
N ALA A 69 -9.53 0.75 -7.18
CA ALA A 69 -10.36 0.70 -8.36
C ALA A 69 -9.99 1.82 -9.33
N VAL A 70 -10.22 1.56 -10.62
CA VAL A 70 -10.15 2.51 -11.71
C VAL A 70 -11.40 2.36 -12.58
N THR A 71 -11.84 3.45 -13.19
CA THR A 71 -12.90 3.42 -14.20
C THR A 71 -12.61 4.41 -15.32
N GLY A 72 -13.17 4.14 -16.50
CA GLY A 72 -13.16 5.02 -17.66
C GLY A 72 -12.03 4.74 -18.64
N VAL A 73 -11.66 5.77 -19.39
CA VAL A 73 -10.65 5.78 -20.45
C VAL A 73 -9.59 6.83 -20.17
N ARG A 74 -8.37 6.63 -20.64
CA ARG A 74 -7.24 7.54 -20.34
C ARG A 74 -7.47 8.97 -20.83
N LYS A 75 -8.26 9.13 -21.90
CA LYS A 75 -8.50 10.41 -22.56
C LYS A 75 -9.94 10.50 -23.06
N HIS A 76 -10.51 11.70 -23.00
CA HIS A 76 -11.84 11.97 -23.53
C HIS A 76 -11.91 11.65 -25.04
N GLY A 77 -12.96 10.92 -25.45
CA GLY A 77 -13.17 10.49 -26.84
C GLY A 77 -12.27 9.35 -27.31
N ASP A 78 -11.47 8.77 -26.42
CA ASP A 78 -10.67 7.57 -26.68
C ASP A 78 -11.41 6.31 -26.21
N VAL A 79 -10.94 5.14 -26.63
CA VAL A 79 -11.43 3.82 -26.20
C VAL A 79 -10.42 3.08 -25.32
N ASP A 80 -9.21 3.62 -25.18
CA ASP A 80 -8.14 3.02 -24.39
C ASP A 80 -8.48 3.04 -22.88
N PRO A 81 -8.69 1.86 -22.25
CA PRO A 81 -9.16 1.80 -20.88
C PRO A 81 -8.08 2.29 -19.90
N ALA A 82 -8.53 3.05 -18.90
CA ALA A 82 -7.68 3.41 -17.78
C ALA A 82 -7.33 2.17 -16.94
N ARG A 83 -6.08 2.10 -16.47
CA ARG A 83 -5.53 0.98 -15.69
C ARG A 83 -4.99 1.44 -14.35
N LEU A 84 -4.97 0.57 -13.36
CA LEU A 84 -4.48 0.92 -12.01
C LEU A 84 -3.01 1.36 -11.98
N ASP A 85 -2.20 0.93 -12.96
CA ASP A 85 -0.79 1.22 -13.09
C ASP A 85 -0.47 2.41 -14.01
N ASP A 86 -1.49 3.12 -14.49
CA ASP A 86 -1.31 4.32 -15.29
C ASP A 86 -0.57 5.42 -14.51
N LEU A 87 0.33 6.11 -15.22
CA LEU A 87 0.95 7.32 -14.70
C LEU A 87 -0.04 8.47 -14.79
N VAL A 88 -0.37 9.07 -13.64
CA VAL A 88 -1.28 10.21 -13.53
C VAL A 88 -0.59 11.40 -12.89
N HIS A 89 -0.98 12.61 -13.32
CA HIS A 89 -0.48 13.83 -12.73
C HIS A 89 -1.18 14.12 -11.40
N ILE A 90 -0.45 14.05 -10.29
CA ILE A 90 -0.98 14.25 -8.93
C ILE A 90 -0.99 15.71 -8.47
N GLY A 91 -0.43 16.63 -9.26
CA GLY A 91 -0.45 18.06 -9.01
C GLY A 91 0.10 18.48 -7.65
N SER A 92 -0.67 19.28 -6.91
CA SER A 92 -0.24 19.83 -5.61
C SER A 92 0.05 18.77 -4.55
N CYS A 93 -0.33 17.50 -4.73
CA CYS A 93 0.13 16.41 -3.85
C CYS A 93 1.66 16.31 -3.79
N THR A 94 2.38 16.75 -4.82
CA THR A 94 3.85 16.87 -4.81
C THR A 94 4.37 17.81 -3.72
N LYS A 95 3.57 18.79 -3.25
CA LYS A 95 3.94 19.67 -2.13
C LYS A 95 4.11 18.87 -0.84
N ALA A 96 3.22 17.91 -0.56
CA ALA A 96 3.34 17.05 0.61
C ALA A 96 4.60 16.18 0.53
N MET A 97 4.93 15.65 -0.66
CA MET A 97 6.19 14.92 -0.89
C MET A 97 7.40 15.81 -0.64
N THR A 98 7.37 17.06 -1.11
CA THR A 98 8.44 18.04 -0.89
C THR A 98 8.58 18.39 0.59
N ALA A 99 7.46 18.60 1.30
CA ALA A 99 7.45 18.85 2.73
C ALA A 99 8.09 17.69 3.51
N VAL A 100 7.83 16.44 3.14
CA VAL A 100 8.50 15.28 3.75
C VAL A 100 10.00 15.31 3.50
N MET A 101 10.46 15.68 2.30
CA MET A 101 11.90 15.83 2.02
C MET A 101 12.54 16.92 2.89
N VAL A 102 11.88 18.07 3.06
CA VAL A 102 12.35 19.15 3.94
C VAL A 102 12.35 18.72 5.41
N ALA A 103 11.27 18.11 5.89
CA ALA A 103 11.18 17.61 7.26
C ALA A 103 12.27 16.56 7.57
N ARG A 104 12.61 15.71 6.60
CA ARG A 104 13.74 14.77 6.68
C ARG A 104 15.09 15.47 6.83
N ARG A 105 15.27 16.65 6.24
CA ARG A 105 16.48 17.48 6.43
C ARG A 105 16.50 18.14 7.80
N CYS A 106 15.35 18.62 8.28
CA CYS A 106 15.21 19.17 9.63
C CYS A 106 15.49 18.11 10.70
N SER A 107 14.96 16.90 10.54
CA SER A 107 15.21 15.77 11.45
C SER A 107 16.67 15.31 11.46
N ARG A 108 17.44 15.63 10.43
CA ARG A 108 18.89 15.35 10.37
C ARG A 108 19.73 16.55 10.78
N GLU A 109 19.10 17.61 11.29
CA GLU A 109 19.73 18.87 11.72
C GLU A 109 20.55 19.56 10.61
N THR A 110 20.29 19.20 9.34
CA THR A 110 20.91 19.84 8.16
C THR A 110 20.15 21.08 7.68
N LEU A 111 18.94 21.28 8.21
CA LEU A 111 18.09 22.46 8.07
C LEU A 111 17.33 22.63 9.40
N THR A 112 16.75 23.79 9.63
CA THR A 112 15.72 24.01 10.67
C THR A 112 14.45 24.54 10.00
N PHE A 113 13.30 24.46 10.70
CA PHE A 113 12.07 25.07 10.17
C PHE A 113 12.14 26.60 10.10
N ASP A 114 13.03 27.21 10.89
CA ASP A 114 13.28 28.65 10.91
C ASP A 114 14.34 29.10 9.89
N THR A 115 15.04 28.15 9.24
CA THR A 115 16.03 28.48 8.21
C THR A 115 15.39 29.27 7.08
N THR A 116 15.92 30.45 6.81
CA THR A 116 15.39 31.36 5.79
C THR A 116 15.97 31.07 4.41
N LEU A 117 15.30 31.55 3.36
CA LEU A 117 15.83 31.44 1.99
C LEU A 117 17.13 32.23 1.82
N ALA A 118 17.30 33.37 2.50
CA ALA A 118 18.51 34.20 2.42
C ALA A 118 19.74 33.48 3.01
N GLU A 119 19.55 32.70 4.08
CA GLU A 119 20.61 31.88 4.67
C GLU A 119 21.03 30.73 3.73
N LEU A 120 20.08 30.12 3.01
CA LEU A 120 20.35 29.01 2.08
C LEU A 120 20.90 29.46 0.73
N PHE A 121 20.52 30.64 0.28
CA PHE A 121 20.86 31.17 -1.04
C PHE A 121 21.42 32.59 -0.94
N PRO A 122 22.60 32.78 -0.33
CA PRO A 122 23.13 34.11 0.01
C PRO A 122 23.56 34.95 -1.20
N SER A 123 23.62 34.37 -2.40
CA SER A 123 24.06 35.03 -3.64
C SER A 123 22.92 35.31 -4.63
N VAL A 124 21.67 35.09 -4.22
CA VAL A 124 20.47 35.33 -5.03
C VAL A 124 19.84 36.67 -4.63
#